data_AF-A0A5E4PM01-F1
#
_entry.id   AF-A0A5E4PM01-F1
#
_cell.length_a   1.000
_cell.length_b   1.000
_cell.length_c   1.000
_cell.angle_alpha   90.00
_cell.angle_beta   90.00
_cell.angle_gamma   90.00
#
_symmetry.space_group_name_H-M   'P 1'
#
loop_
_entity.id
_entity.type
_entity.pdbx_description
1 polymer ?
#
loop_
_entity_poly.entity_id
_entity_poly.type
_entity_poly.pdbx_seq_one_letter_code
_entity_poly.pdbx_strand_id
1 'polypeptide(L)'
;MSGKKHEDKPCTEDLCPPTRNVTHPLRYYEFTNEELKALEECDQESFYQRCVPLSTLFATATYAAVKYGVLKRNPHFGAVPKVLTAILLGHIFGRMSYLSSCELKLRELPPNSHLGKVMRNYYQERYPPPPKK
;
A
#
# COMPACT_ATOMS: atom_id res chain seq x y z
N MET A 1 -1.74 42.13 -19.62
CA MET A 1 -3.05 41.55 -19.99
C MET A 1 -2.84 40.09 -20.34
N SER A 2 -3.60 39.19 -19.69
CA SER A 2 -3.94 37.79 -20.07
C SER A 2 -2.83 36.91 -20.69
N GLY A 3 -2.33 35.86 -20.03
CA GLY A 3 -3.06 34.66 -19.65
C GLY A 3 -3.06 33.64 -20.80
N LYS A 4 -2.24 32.56 -20.70
CA LYS A 4 -2.50 31.30 -21.42
C LYS A 4 -2.08 30.08 -20.59
N LYS A 5 -3.12 29.32 -20.24
CA LYS A 5 -3.21 28.00 -19.64
C LYS A 5 -2.56 26.97 -20.58
N HIS A 6 -1.63 26.15 -20.09
CA HIS A 6 -1.09 25.04 -20.88
C HIS A 6 -2.09 23.89 -20.83
N GLU A 7 -2.62 23.59 -22.00
CA GLU A 7 -3.69 22.65 -22.28
C GLU A 7 -3.11 21.24 -22.43
N ASP A 8 -3.75 20.31 -21.73
CA ASP A 8 -3.54 18.87 -21.76
C ASP A 8 -3.59 18.37 -23.22
N LYS A 9 -2.47 17.86 -23.75
CA LYS A 9 -2.45 17.23 -25.08
C LYS A 9 -2.62 15.72 -24.92
N PRO A 10 -3.68 15.12 -25.48
CA PRO A 10 -3.85 13.67 -25.49
C PRO A 10 -2.85 13.02 -26.46
N CYS A 11 -2.33 11.85 -26.07
CA CYS A 11 -1.40 11.04 -26.87
C CYS A 11 -1.97 10.77 -28.27
N THR A 12 -1.12 10.97 -29.28
CA THR A 12 -1.40 10.80 -30.70
C THR A 12 -1.74 9.34 -31.05
N GLU A 13 -2.69 9.14 -31.96
CA GLU A 13 -3.59 7.99 -32.06
C GLU A 13 -3.05 6.62 -32.54
N ASP A 14 -1.74 6.40 -32.73
CA ASP A 14 -1.30 5.19 -33.50
C ASP A 14 -0.49 4.11 -32.76
N LEU A 15 -0.20 4.23 -31.45
CA LEU A 15 0.58 3.20 -30.72
C LEU A 15 0.06 2.78 -29.33
N CYS A 16 -1.13 3.23 -28.91
CA CYS A 16 -1.72 2.74 -27.66
C CYS A 16 -2.62 1.51 -27.90
N PRO A 17 -2.41 0.38 -27.20
CA PRO A 17 -3.32 -0.76 -27.27
C PRO A 17 -4.72 -0.35 -26.76
N PRO A 18 -5.80 -0.95 -27.29
CA PRO A 18 -7.16 -0.50 -27.04
C PRO A 18 -7.49 -0.48 -25.54
N THR A 19 -8.10 0.61 -25.10
CA THR A 19 -8.52 0.87 -23.71
C THR A 19 -9.56 -0.16 -23.26
N ARG A 20 -9.10 -1.30 -22.77
CA ARG A 20 -9.94 -2.33 -22.17
C ARG A 20 -10.07 -1.98 -20.68
N ASN A 21 -11.17 -1.33 -20.28
CA ASN A 21 -11.55 -0.97 -18.89
C ASN A 21 -10.49 -1.35 -17.84
N VAL A 22 -9.47 -0.50 -17.68
CA VAL A 22 -8.34 -0.79 -16.80
C VAL A 22 -8.67 -0.23 -15.43
N THR A 23 -8.96 -1.10 -14.48
CA THR A 23 -9.30 -0.73 -13.09
C THR A 23 -8.09 -0.17 -12.31
N HIS A 24 -6.88 -0.09 -12.89
CA HIS A 24 -5.72 0.51 -12.21
C HIS A 24 -4.67 1.15 -13.15
N PRO A 25 -4.30 2.43 -12.94
CA PRO A 25 -3.39 3.20 -13.82
C PRO A 25 -1.92 2.74 -13.81
N LEU A 26 -1.50 1.86 -12.89
CA LEU A 26 -0.11 1.41 -12.79
C LEU A 26 0.26 0.22 -13.71
N ARG A 27 -0.69 -0.31 -14.51
CA ARG A 27 -0.45 -1.54 -15.28
C ARG A 27 0.53 -1.38 -16.46
N TYR A 28 0.80 -0.14 -16.88
CA TYR A 28 1.72 0.21 -17.95
C TYR A 28 2.90 1.07 -17.48
N TYR A 29 3.07 1.21 -16.15
CA TYR A 29 4.18 1.98 -15.61
C TYR A 29 5.42 1.09 -15.51
N GLU A 30 6.42 1.35 -16.36
CA GLU A 30 7.74 0.74 -16.24
C GLU A 30 8.50 1.44 -15.11
N PHE A 31 8.56 0.78 -13.95
CA PHE A 31 9.31 1.27 -12.81
C PHE A 31 10.81 1.27 -13.12
N THR A 32 11.49 2.34 -12.73
CA THR A 32 12.95 2.36 -12.71
C THR A 32 13.49 1.46 -11.59
N ASN A 33 14.72 0.95 -11.72
CA ASN A 33 15.32 0.07 -10.71
C ASN A 33 15.36 0.70 -9.30
N GLU A 34 15.52 2.02 -9.22
CA GLU A 34 15.51 2.78 -7.97
C GLU A 34 14.12 2.81 -7.32
N GLU A 35 13.07 2.93 -8.13
CA GLU A 35 11.68 2.89 -7.65
C GLU A 35 11.33 1.46 -7.19
N LEU A 36 11.69 0.45 -7.97
CA LEU A 36 11.47 -0.96 -7.60
C LEU A 36 12.13 -1.31 -6.27
N LYS A 37 13.38 -0.90 -6.09
CA LYS A 37 14.13 -1.16 -4.86
C LYS A 37 13.47 -0.52 -3.64
N ALA A 38 13.02 0.73 -3.76
CA ALA A 38 12.32 1.41 -2.67
C ALA A 38 10.99 0.74 -2.30
N LEU A 39 10.24 0.23 -3.30
CA LEU A 39 9.04 -0.55 -3.04
C LEU A 39 9.35 -1.87 -2.32
N GLU A 40 10.42 -2.56 -2.73
CA GLU A 40 10.84 -3.83 -2.11
C GLU A 40 11.31 -3.64 -0.66
N GLU A 41 12.14 -2.64 -0.40
CA GLU A 41 12.62 -2.31 0.96
C GLU A 41 11.44 -2.02 1.89
N CYS A 42 10.43 -1.32 1.39
CA CYS A 42 9.23 -1.01 2.15
C CYS A 42 8.42 -2.27 2.51
N ASP A 43 8.31 -3.22 1.58
CA ASP A 43 7.59 -4.48 1.83
C ASP A 43 8.33 -5.36 2.85
N GLN A 44 9.65 -5.41 2.74
CA GLN A 44 10.51 -6.16 3.63
C GLN A 44 10.51 -5.59 5.05
N GLU A 45 10.65 -4.27 5.21
CA GLU A 45 10.60 -3.58 6.51
C GLU A 45 9.24 -3.80 7.19
N SER A 46 8.15 -3.71 6.43
CA SER A 46 6.79 -3.92 6.91
C SER A 46 6.53 -5.36 7.38
N PHE A 47 7.06 -6.34 6.63
CA PHE A 47 6.92 -7.75 6.98
C PHE A 47 7.60 -8.06 8.31
N TYR A 48 8.89 -7.73 8.44
CA TYR A 48 9.69 -8.11 9.60
C TYR A 48 9.37 -7.28 10.85
N GLN A 49 9.17 -5.98 10.73
CA GLN A 49 9.11 -5.09 11.89
C GLN A 49 7.70 -4.98 12.49
N ARG A 50 6.64 -5.30 11.73
CA ARG A 50 5.24 -5.08 12.17
C ARG A 50 4.30 -6.25 11.89
N CYS A 51 4.36 -6.85 10.71
CA CYS A 51 3.42 -7.93 10.37
C CYS A 51 3.70 -9.21 11.14
N VAL A 52 4.97 -9.61 11.27
CA VAL A 52 5.37 -10.80 12.05
C VAL A 52 4.95 -10.69 13.53
N PRO A 53 5.26 -9.59 14.27
CA PRO A 53 4.84 -9.49 15.66
C PRO A 53 3.31 -9.39 15.82
N LEU A 54 2.61 -8.63 14.97
CA LEU A 54 1.15 -8.53 15.03
C LEU A 54 0.45 -9.86 14.73
N SER A 55 0.91 -10.58 13.71
CA SER A 55 0.36 -11.89 13.35
C SER A 55 0.58 -12.91 14.47
N THR A 56 1.77 -12.89 15.09
CA THR A 56 2.09 -13.75 16.23
C THR A 56 1.22 -13.40 17.44
N LEU A 57 1.01 -12.11 17.71
CA LEU A 57 0.09 -11.63 18.76
C LEU A 57 -1.35 -12.08 18.52
N PHE A 58 -1.87 -11.90 17.30
CA PHE A 58 -3.21 -12.35 16.94
C PHE A 58 -3.34 -13.88 17.02
N ALA A 59 -2.33 -14.62 16.58
CA ALA A 59 -2.31 -16.08 16.64
C ALA A 59 -2.37 -16.57 18.09
N THR A 60 -1.48 -16.03 18.94
CA THR A 60 -1.38 -16.39 20.37
C THR A 60 -2.64 -15.99 21.13
N ALA A 61 -3.17 -14.79 20.90
CA ALA A 61 -4.44 -14.34 21.48
C ALA A 61 -5.60 -15.25 21.09
N THR A 62 -5.72 -15.62 19.81
CA THR A 62 -6.78 -16.49 19.31
C THR A 62 -6.63 -17.92 19.87
N TYR A 63 -5.40 -18.41 19.95
CA TYR A 63 -5.09 -19.71 20.55
C TYR A 63 -5.48 -19.75 22.03
N ALA A 64 -5.12 -18.71 22.79
CA ALA A 64 -5.54 -18.56 24.19
C ALA A 64 -7.06 -18.52 24.32
N ALA A 65 -7.75 -17.71 23.50
CA ALA A 65 -9.20 -17.58 23.53
C ALA A 65 -9.93 -18.91 23.22
N VAL A 66 -9.38 -19.75 22.34
CA VAL A 66 -9.91 -21.11 22.11
C VAL A 66 -9.64 -22.02 23.32
N LYS A 67 -8.48 -21.90 23.98
CA LYS A 67 -8.14 -22.67 25.18
C LYS A 67 -9.04 -22.32 26.38
N TYR A 68 -9.38 -21.04 26.54
CA TYR A 68 -10.28 -20.55 27.60
C TYR A 68 -11.78 -20.80 27.32
N GLY A 69 -12.12 -21.43 26.19
CA GLY A 69 -13.50 -21.81 25.88
C GLY A 69 -14.39 -20.67 25.39
N VAL A 70 -13.83 -19.46 25.18
CA VAL A 70 -14.55 -18.30 24.63
C VAL A 70 -14.96 -18.56 23.17
N LEU A 71 -14.18 -19.34 22.42
CA LEU A 71 -14.50 -19.75 21.05
C LEU A 71 -14.77 -21.25 20.96
N LYS A 72 -15.97 -21.62 20.50
CA LYS A 72 -16.40 -23.02 20.26
C LYS A 72 -15.37 -23.76 19.38
N ARG A 73 -14.77 -24.83 19.90
CA ARG A 73 -13.82 -25.65 19.15
C ARG A 73 -14.59 -26.53 18.15
N ASN A 74 -14.25 -26.46 16.87
CA ASN A 74 -14.93 -27.28 15.85
C ASN A 74 -14.47 -28.75 16.02
N PRO A 75 -15.37 -29.75 16.16
CA PRO A 75 -14.98 -31.13 16.41
C PRO A 75 -14.07 -31.73 15.33
N HIS A 76 -14.18 -31.29 14.07
CA HIS A 76 -13.35 -31.79 12.96
C HIS A 76 -12.03 -31.05 12.76
N PHE A 77 -11.96 -29.73 13.03
CA PHE A 77 -10.80 -28.89 12.69
C PHE A 77 -10.16 -28.16 13.89
N GLY A 78 -10.67 -28.38 15.11
CA GLY A 78 -10.12 -27.79 16.33
C GLY A 78 -10.15 -26.27 16.33
N ALA A 79 -9.00 -25.66 16.67
CA ALA A 79 -8.79 -24.21 16.73
C ALA A 79 -8.22 -23.64 15.42
N VAL A 80 -7.71 -24.50 14.53
CA VAL A 80 -6.86 -24.16 13.38
C VAL A 80 -7.50 -23.14 12.44
N PRO A 81 -8.74 -23.32 11.94
CA PRO A 81 -9.31 -22.37 10.98
C PRO A 81 -9.48 -20.97 11.57
N LYS A 82 -9.76 -20.86 12.88
CA LYS A 82 -9.94 -19.58 13.57
C LYS A 82 -8.62 -18.84 13.77
N VAL A 83 -7.57 -19.56 14.14
CA VAL A 83 -6.24 -19.00 14.29
C VAL A 83 -5.69 -18.55 12.93
N LEU A 84 -5.91 -19.34 11.87
CA LEU A 84 -5.48 -18.99 10.52
C LEU A 84 -6.16 -17.71 10.02
N THR A 85 -7.49 -17.58 10.21
CA THR A 85 -8.21 -16.35 9.84
C THR A 85 -7.73 -15.14 10.64
N ALA A 86 -7.41 -15.32 11.93
CA ALA A 86 -6.87 -14.26 12.77
C ALA A 86 -5.48 -13.79 12.30
N ILE A 87 -4.63 -14.73 11.88
CA ILE A 87 -3.32 -14.43 11.29
C ILE A 87 -3.47 -13.67 9.98
N LEU A 88 -4.34 -14.13 9.07
CA LEU A 88 -4.56 -13.49 7.78
C LEU A 88 -5.10 -12.07 7.94
N LEU A 89 -6.08 -11.86 8.84
CA LEU A 89 -6.60 -10.54 9.15
C LEU A 89 -5.54 -9.64 9.78
N GLY A 90 -4.74 -10.17 10.71
CA GLY A 90 -3.60 -9.44 11.30
C GLY A 90 -2.55 -9.04 10.27
N HIS A 91 -2.29 -9.90 9.28
CA HIS A 91 -1.38 -9.62 8.18
C HIS A 91 -1.90 -8.54 7.24
N ILE A 92 -3.17 -8.63 6.81
CA ILE A 92 -3.79 -7.61 5.93
C ILE A 92 -3.84 -6.27 6.64
N PHE A 93 -4.22 -6.25 7.92
CA PHE A 93 -4.25 -5.02 8.71
C PHE A 93 -2.85 -4.43 8.91
N GLY A 94 -1.85 -5.28 9.14
CA GLY A 94 -0.45 -4.88 9.25
C GLY A 94 0.08 -4.22 7.98
N ARG A 95 -0.20 -4.81 6.81
CA ARG A 95 0.13 -4.26 5.49
C ARG A 95 -0.53 -2.90 5.27
N MET A 96 -1.84 -2.81 5.48
CA MET A 96 -2.62 -1.57 5.28
C MET A 96 -2.15 -0.41 6.16
N SER A 97 -1.79 -0.70 7.41
CA SER A 97 -1.26 0.31 8.34
C SER A 97 0.10 0.89 7.89
N TYR A 98 0.88 0.14 7.10
CA TYR A 98 2.22 0.55 6.70
C TYR A 98 2.29 1.27 5.35
N LEU A 99 1.27 1.12 4.51
CA LEU A 99 1.17 1.82 3.23
C LEU A 99 1.29 3.35 3.39
N SER A 100 0.81 3.91 4.51
CA SER A 100 0.91 5.34 4.82
C SER A 100 2.32 5.80 5.23
N SER A 101 3.09 4.93 5.88
CA SER A 101 4.51 5.20 6.16
C SER A 101 5.35 5.05 4.89
N CYS A 102 4.97 4.10 4.05
CA CYS A 102 5.62 3.83 2.78
C CYS A 102 5.53 5.02 1.82
N GLU A 103 4.34 5.63 1.69
CA GLU A 103 4.14 6.77 0.80
C GLU A 103 4.99 7.98 1.17
N LEU A 104 5.29 8.17 2.46
CA LEU A 104 6.15 9.26 2.93
C LEU A 104 7.60 9.03 2.53
N LYS A 105 8.11 7.79 2.70
CA LYS A 105 9.44 7.41 2.20
C LYS A 105 9.51 7.50 0.68
N LEU A 106 8.46 7.08 -0.03
CA LEU A 106 8.40 7.18 -1.48
C LEU A 106 8.41 8.64 -1.97
N ARG A 107 7.84 9.54 -1.17
CA ARG A 107 7.89 10.98 -1.41
C ARG A 107 9.27 11.59 -1.17
N GLU A 108 10.15 10.95 -0.42
CA GLU A 108 11.52 11.43 -0.18
C GLU A 108 12.51 10.96 -1.26
N LEU A 109 12.10 10.09 -2.20
CA LEU A 109 12.98 9.63 -3.27
C LEU A 109 13.56 10.78 -4.10
N PRO A 110 14.81 10.62 -4.61
CA PRO A 110 15.48 11.64 -5.40
C PRO A 110 14.64 12.05 -6.64
N PRO A 111 14.74 13.32 -7.07
CA PRO A 111 13.87 13.97 -8.06
C PRO A 111 13.95 13.39 -9.49
N ASN A 112 14.80 12.38 -9.69
CA ASN A 112 15.01 11.65 -10.93
C ASN A 112 13.88 10.65 -11.21
N SER A 113 13.13 10.24 -10.18
CA SER A 113 12.03 9.28 -10.28
C SER A 113 10.69 9.98 -10.60
N HIS A 114 9.93 9.44 -11.55
CA HIS A 114 8.64 10.00 -11.94
C HIS A 114 7.57 9.69 -10.88
N LEU A 115 7.65 8.53 -10.21
CA LEU A 115 6.74 8.12 -9.14
C LEU A 115 6.78 9.10 -7.96
N GLY A 116 7.97 9.49 -7.50
CA GLY A 116 8.13 10.44 -6.40
C GLY A 116 7.56 11.83 -6.71
N LYS A 117 7.59 12.26 -7.98
CA LYS A 117 6.95 13.53 -8.42
C LYS A 117 5.44 13.44 -8.39
N VAL A 118 4.86 12.37 -8.93
CA VAL A 118 3.40 12.15 -8.94
C VAL A 118 2.87 12.09 -7.51
N MET A 119 3.55 11.40 -6.60
CA MET A 119 3.15 11.32 -5.18
C MET A 119 3.24 12.67 -4.46
N ARG A 120 4.29 13.48 -4.72
CA ARG A 120 4.42 14.83 -4.17
C ARG A 120 3.28 15.75 -4.63
N ASN A 121 2.94 15.69 -5.92
CA ASN A 121 1.86 16.49 -6.50
C ASN A 121 0.50 16.10 -5.90
N TYR A 122 0.20 14.80 -5.85
CA TYR A 122 -1.04 14.30 -5.25
C TYR A 122 -1.18 14.70 -3.77
N TYR A 123 -0.09 14.61 -3.00
CA TYR A 123 -0.10 15.06 -1.60
C TYR A 123 -0.34 16.56 -1.49
N GLN A 124 0.33 17.39 -2.30
CA GLN A 124 0.16 18.85 -2.27
C GLN A 124 -1.28 19.25 -2.58
N GLU A 125 -1.92 18.55 -3.51
CA GLU A 125 -3.33 18.77 -3.87
C GLU A 125 -4.28 18.35 -2.74
N ARG A 126 -3.96 17.25 -2.03
CA ARG A 126 -4.79 16.73 -0.93
C ARG A 126 -4.58 17.45 0.41
N TYR A 127 -3.40 18.03 0.63
CA TYR A 127 -3.00 18.74 1.85
C TYR A 127 -2.36 20.10 1.50
N PRO A 128 -3.17 21.12 1.19
CA PRO A 128 -2.63 22.44 0.88
C PRO A 128 -1.85 22.99 2.09
N PRO A 129 -0.64 23.54 1.90
CA PRO A 129 0.14 24.09 3.01
C PRO A 129 -0.62 25.26 3.64
N PRO A 130 -0.59 25.41 4.98
CA PRO A 130 -1.22 26.54 5.64
C PRO A 130 -0.63 27.86 5.10
N PRO A 131 -1.46 28.92 4.95
CA PRO A 131 -1.00 30.19 4.42
C PRO A 131 0.14 30.72 5.31
N LYS A 132 1.28 31.04 4.69
CA LYS A 132 2.39 31.69 5.37
C LYS A 132 1.91 33.09 5.77
N LYS A 133 1.79 33.35 7.07
CA LYS A 133 1.60 34.70 7.63
C LYS A 133 2.86 35.53 7.44
#